data_AF-A0AAW2BNQ3-F1
#
_entry.id   AF-A0AAW2BNQ3-F1
#
_cell.length_a   1.000
_cell.length_b   1.000
_cell.length_c   1.000
_cell.angle_alpha   90.00
_cell.angle_beta   90.00
_cell.angle_gamma   90.00
#
_symmetry.space_group_name_H-M   'P 1'
#
loop_
_entity.id
_entity.type
_entity.pdbx_description
1 polymer ?
#
loop_
_entity_poly.entity_id
_entity_poly.type
_entity_poly.pdbx_seq_one_letter_code
_entity_poly.pdbx_strand_id
1 'polypeptide(L)'
;MLLYLASMSGSVNLQLHRPHDVFTAMGRCWVLEDEFSYPINPNLRNSTYVHNTMRQKWAWLFREQQMFYDDLVGFKLPVPRRLASQMLRDTIDELRKALNHIREENNQMKIRLNRYRTQVKIRELVEGGWYEHAQFMQSLLADLIYQSDVEMSDEE
;
A
#
# COMPACT_ATOMS: atom_id res chain seq x y z
N MET A 1 20.24 12.17 13.37
CA MET A 1 19.98 13.12 12.28
C MET A 1 18.57 13.66 12.48
N LEU A 2 18.49 14.69 13.32
CA LEU A 2 17.28 15.45 13.68
C LEU A 2 17.19 16.62 12.71
N LEU A 3 16.22 16.64 11.80
CA LEU A 3 15.92 17.80 10.95
C LEU A 3 14.52 17.63 10.34
N TYR A 4 13.47 17.90 11.13
CA TYR A 4 12.13 18.31 10.65
C TYR A 4 11.30 18.89 11.81
N LEU A 5 11.91 19.73 12.67
CA LEU A 5 11.22 20.40 13.79
C LEU A 5 11.39 21.92 13.78
N ALA A 6 11.48 22.54 12.60
CA ALA A 6 11.52 24.00 12.50
C ALA A 6 10.35 24.54 11.66
N SER A 7 9.58 25.43 12.29
CA SER A 7 8.62 26.36 11.68
C SER A 7 7.20 25.86 11.40
N MET A 8 6.43 25.61 12.45
CA MET A 8 4.96 25.76 12.42
C MET A 8 4.53 26.79 13.48
N SER A 9 5.04 28.02 13.37
CA SER A 9 4.52 29.20 14.08
C SER A 9 3.59 30.03 13.19
N GLY A 10 2.85 29.37 12.30
CA GLY A 10 1.68 29.92 11.63
C GLY A 10 0.48 29.16 12.15
N SER A 11 -0.59 29.88 12.52
CA SER A 11 -1.88 29.30 12.89
C SER A 11 -2.16 28.05 12.03
N VAL A 12 -2.16 26.87 12.64
CA VAL A 12 -2.48 25.62 11.93
C VAL A 12 -3.92 25.77 11.51
N ASN A 13 -4.10 26.18 10.25
CA ASN A 13 -5.40 26.15 9.63
C ASN A 13 -5.69 24.67 9.45
N LEU A 14 -6.38 24.08 10.42
CA LEU A 14 -7.04 22.76 10.37
C LEU A 14 -8.16 22.79 9.31
N GLN A 15 -7.95 23.46 8.17
CA GLN A 15 -8.73 23.31 6.97
C GLN A 15 -8.40 21.94 6.37
N LEU A 16 -9.03 20.94 7.00
CA LEU A 16 -9.43 19.64 6.52
C LEU A 16 -8.51 19.02 5.45
N HIS A 17 -7.42 18.38 5.88
CA HIS A 17 -7.04 17.15 5.19
C HIS A 17 -8.14 16.14 5.48
N ARG A 18 -8.91 15.75 4.44
CA ARG A 18 -9.86 14.66 4.59
C ARG A 18 -9.05 13.37 4.81
N PRO A 19 -9.61 12.36 5.50
CA PRO A 19 -8.96 11.06 5.63
C PRO A 19 -8.36 10.54 4.31
N HIS A 20 -9.11 10.72 3.22
CA HIS A 20 -8.69 10.45 1.84
C HIS A 20 -7.36 11.12 1.41
N ASP A 21 -7.13 12.38 1.78
CA ASP A 21 -5.94 13.14 1.36
C ASP A 21 -4.70 12.62 2.08
N VAL A 22 -4.86 12.25 3.36
CA VAL A 22 -3.81 11.59 4.13
C VAL A 22 -3.54 10.19 3.57
N PHE A 23 -4.56 9.47 3.06
CA PHE A 23 -4.35 8.14 2.44
C PHE A 23 -3.57 8.21 1.13
N THR A 24 -3.86 9.22 0.32
CA THR A 24 -3.11 9.49 -0.92
C THR A 24 -1.63 9.76 -0.57
N ALA A 25 -1.37 10.55 0.47
CA ALA A 25 -0.01 10.85 0.94
C ALA A 25 0.70 9.66 1.63
N MET A 26 -0.04 8.79 2.32
CA MET A 26 0.47 7.60 3.03
C MET A 26 0.59 6.35 2.13
N GLY A 27 0.35 6.49 0.83
CA GLY A 27 0.70 5.48 -0.17
C GLY A 27 -0.36 4.40 -0.44
N ARG A 28 -1.65 4.65 -0.16
CA ARG A 28 -2.72 3.86 -0.80
C ARG A 28 -2.97 4.39 -2.21
N CYS A 29 -2.36 3.69 -3.16
CA CYS A 29 -2.46 3.92 -4.58
C CYS A 29 -3.37 2.85 -5.21
N TRP A 30 -4.69 3.06 -5.28
CA TRP A 30 -5.45 2.43 -6.37
C TRP A 30 -4.89 2.90 -7.73
N VAL A 31 -4.28 4.09 -7.73
CA VAL A 31 -3.42 4.60 -8.79
C VAL A 31 -1.97 4.29 -8.43
N LEU A 32 -1.50 3.09 -8.74
CA LEU A 32 -0.06 2.85 -8.81
C LEU A 32 0.45 3.74 -9.95
N GLU A 33 1.04 4.88 -9.61
CA GLU A 33 2.11 5.45 -10.44
C GLU A 33 3.24 4.42 -10.41
N ASP A 34 3.09 3.39 -11.21
CA ASP A 34 4.16 2.44 -11.45
C ASP A 34 4.99 2.93 -12.62
N GLU A 35 6.31 2.80 -12.52
CA GLU A 35 7.25 3.28 -13.53
C GLU A 35 7.12 2.52 -14.88
N PHE A 36 6.20 1.57 -14.96
CA PHE A 36 6.01 0.70 -16.12
C PHE A 36 5.00 1.31 -17.10
N SER A 37 5.54 1.91 -18.15
CA SER A 37 4.73 2.47 -19.25
C SER A 37 4.37 1.43 -20.30
N TYR A 38 3.10 1.43 -20.72
CA TYR A 38 2.58 0.59 -21.79
C TYR A 38 2.30 1.44 -23.04
N PRO A 39 2.47 0.88 -24.25
CA PRO A 39 2.12 1.58 -25.48
C PRO A 39 0.61 1.81 -25.56
N ILE A 40 0.21 3.03 -25.95
CA ILE A 40 -1.20 3.39 -26.18
C ILE A 40 -1.76 2.66 -27.42
N ASN A 41 -0.89 2.32 -28.38
CA ASN A 41 -1.29 1.64 -29.60
C ASN A 41 -1.81 0.21 -29.28
N PRO A 42 -3.10 -0.08 -29.52
CA PRO A 42 -3.70 -1.38 -29.18
C PRO A 42 -3.08 -2.55 -29.95
N ASN A 43 -2.52 -2.29 -31.15
CA ASN A 43 -1.86 -3.33 -31.96
C ASN A 43 -0.55 -3.83 -31.30
N LEU A 44 0.03 -3.07 -30.38
CA LEU A 44 1.24 -3.45 -29.64
C LEU A 44 0.94 -4.19 -28.33
N ARG A 45 -0.34 -4.38 -27.98
CA ARG A 45 -0.77 -4.99 -26.71
C ARG A 45 -0.15 -6.38 -26.45
N ASN A 46 0.07 -7.15 -27.51
CA ASN A 46 0.64 -8.51 -27.44
C ASN A 46 2.10 -8.56 -27.92
N SER A 47 2.77 -7.42 -28.01
CA SER A 47 4.17 -7.36 -28.45
C SER A 47 5.11 -7.94 -27.40
N THR A 48 6.27 -8.42 -27.87
CA THR A 48 7.38 -8.86 -27.00
C THR A 48 7.82 -7.76 -26.02
N TYR A 49 7.77 -6.49 -26.45
CA TYR A 49 8.04 -5.35 -25.57
C TYR A 49 7.09 -5.34 -24.37
N VAL A 50 5.78 -5.38 -24.60
CA VAL A 50 4.77 -5.39 -23.52
C VAL A 50 4.95 -6.59 -22.60
N HIS A 51 5.20 -7.78 -23.16
CA HIS A 51 5.44 -8.97 -22.36
C HIS A 51 6.66 -8.81 -21.45
N ASN A 52 7.78 -8.30 -21.98
CA ASN A 52 8.99 -8.07 -21.19
C ASN A 52 8.78 -7.01 -20.10
N THR A 53 8.08 -5.91 -20.38
CA THR A 53 7.71 -4.90 -19.39
C THR A 53 6.87 -5.51 -18.27
N MET A 54 5.89 -6.35 -18.59
CA MET A 54 5.08 -7.07 -17.59
C MET A 54 5.93 -8.01 -16.72
N ARG A 55 6.92 -8.69 -17.29
CA ARG A 55 7.83 -9.58 -16.52
C ARG A 55 8.72 -8.79 -15.57
N GLN A 56 9.23 -7.64 -16.00
CA GLN A 56 9.99 -6.74 -15.14
C GLN A 56 9.14 -6.21 -13.99
N LYS A 57 7.90 -5.82 -14.29
CA LYS A 57 6.92 -5.38 -13.30
C LYS A 57 6.61 -6.46 -12.28
N TRP A 58 6.44 -7.70 -12.74
CA TRP A 58 6.25 -8.85 -11.87
C TRP A 58 7.43 -9.01 -10.90
N ALA A 59 8.67 -9.00 -11.41
CA ALA A 59 9.86 -9.13 -10.58
C ALA A 59 9.98 -7.99 -9.55
N TRP A 60 9.59 -6.77 -9.91
CA TRP A 60 9.56 -5.63 -8.99
C TRP A 60 8.48 -5.81 -7.91
N LEU A 61 7.22 -6.10 -8.29
CA LEU A 61 6.12 -6.32 -7.34
C LEU A 61 6.39 -7.49 -6.39
N PHE A 62 7.04 -8.54 -6.88
CA PHE A 62 7.37 -9.71 -6.07
C PHE A 62 8.45 -9.40 -5.02
N ARG A 63 9.46 -8.58 -5.37
CA ARG A 63 10.41 -8.09 -4.37
C ARG A 63 9.73 -7.20 -3.33
N GLU A 64 8.84 -6.33 -3.78
CA GLU A 64 8.06 -5.46 -2.89
C GLU A 64 7.19 -6.28 -1.93
N GLN A 65 6.53 -7.34 -2.43
CA GLN A 65 5.73 -8.26 -1.63
C GLN A 65 6.55 -8.88 -0.50
N GLN A 66 7.79 -9.31 -0.80
CA GLN A 66 8.67 -9.90 0.21
C GLN A 66 9.01 -8.90 1.32
N MET A 67 9.25 -7.63 0.99
CA MET A 67 9.50 -6.60 1.99
C MET A 67 8.31 -6.40 2.93
N PHE A 68 7.07 -6.37 2.39
CA PHE A 68 5.89 -6.27 3.25
C PHE A 68 5.64 -7.52 4.07
N TYR A 69 5.92 -8.70 3.50
CA TYR A 69 5.84 -9.96 4.22
C TYR A 69 6.79 -9.95 5.43
N ASP A 70 8.05 -9.58 5.23
CA ASP A 70 9.06 -9.54 6.28
C ASP A 70 8.66 -8.56 7.40
N ASP A 71 8.14 -7.37 7.03
CA ASP A 71 7.61 -6.40 7.99
C ASP A 71 6.41 -6.98 8.78
N LEU A 72 5.45 -7.61 8.10
CA LEU A 72 4.27 -8.19 8.76
C LEU A 72 4.66 -9.27 9.77
N VAL A 73 5.55 -10.19 9.36
CA VAL A 73 6.08 -11.24 10.23
C VAL A 73 6.84 -10.62 11.41
N GLY A 74 7.69 -9.63 11.16
CA GLY A 74 8.45 -8.93 12.19
C GLY A 74 7.56 -8.26 13.24
N PHE A 75 6.43 -7.68 12.82
CA PHE A 75 5.43 -7.09 13.72
C PHE A 75 4.41 -8.10 14.27
N LYS A 76 4.51 -9.39 13.91
CA LYS A 76 3.56 -10.45 14.28
C LYS A 76 2.12 -10.14 13.85
N LEU A 77 1.98 -9.56 12.67
CA LEU A 77 0.69 -9.26 12.05
C LEU A 77 0.27 -10.41 11.13
N PRO A 78 -1.03 -10.69 11.00
CA PRO A 78 -1.52 -11.68 10.05
C PRO A 78 -1.10 -11.34 8.62
N VAL A 79 -0.63 -12.35 7.90
CA VAL A 79 -0.21 -12.21 6.50
C VAL A 79 -1.38 -12.60 5.59
N PRO A 80 -1.78 -11.73 4.64
CA PRO A 80 -2.80 -12.10 3.64
C PRO A 80 -2.29 -13.24 2.75
N ARG A 81 -3.20 -14.11 2.27
CA ARG A 81 -2.85 -15.18 1.32
C ARG A 81 -2.12 -14.65 0.08
N ARG A 82 -1.00 -15.28 -0.29
CA ARG A 82 -0.19 -14.95 -1.47
C ARG A 82 -0.41 -15.90 -2.65
N LEU A 83 -1.58 -15.85 -3.26
CA LEU A 83 -1.97 -16.70 -4.38
C LEU A 83 -1.23 -16.38 -5.67
N ALA A 84 -0.84 -15.12 -5.88
CA ALA A 84 -0.19 -14.67 -7.10
C ALA A 84 1.10 -15.46 -7.40
N SER A 85 1.84 -15.84 -6.35
CA SER A 85 3.07 -16.62 -6.45
C SER A 85 2.88 -17.95 -7.20
N GLN A 86 1.70 -18.57 -7.06
CA GLN A 86 1.33 -19.87 -7.61
C GLN A 86 0.68 -19.77 -9.00
N MET A 87 0.36 -18.56 -9.48
CA MET A 87 -0.31 -18.38 -10.77
C MET A 87 0.64 -18.62 -11.95
N LEU A 88 0.10 -19.19 -13.03
CA LEU A 88 0.79 -19.29 -14.32
C LEU A 88 1.11 -17.91 -14.89
N ARG A 89 2.19 -17.81 -15.66
CA ARG A 89 2.75 -16.55 -16.18
C ARG A 89 3.35 -16.69 -17.59
N ASP A 90 3.04 -17.77 -18.30
CA ASP A 90 3.69 -18.11 -19.56
C ASP A 90 3.16 -17.29 -20.73
N THR A 91 1.85 -16.98 -20.69
CA THR A 91 1.17 -16.11 -21.65
C THR A 91 0.98 -14.68 -21.12
N ILE A 92 0.77 -13.73 -22.03
CA ILE A 92 0.52 -12.32 -21.66
C ILE A 92 -0.74 -12.17 -20.81
N ASP A 93 -1.79 -12.94 -21.10
CA ASP A 93 -3.04 -12.84 -20.34
C ASP A 93 -2.93 -13.47 -18.95
N GLU A 94 -2.22 -14.58 -18.81
CA GLU A 94 -1.88 -15.16 -17.51
C GLU A 94 -1.01 -14.21 -16.69
N LEU A 95 0.03 -13.64 -17.29
CA LEU A 95 0.89 -12.67 -16.62
C LEU A 95 0.12 -11.42 -16.20
N ARG A 96 -0.82 -10.93 -17.02
CA ARG A 96 -1.68 -9.79 -16.64
C ARG A 96 -2.56 -10.13 -15.44
N LYS A 97 -3.13 -11.34 -15.40
CA LYS A 97 -3.91 -11.80 -14.24
C LYS A 97 -3.04 -11.90 -13.00
N ALA A 98 -1.87 -12.53 -13.10
CA ALA A 98 -0.91 -12.63 -11.99
C ALA A 98 -0.48 -11.25 -11.47
N LEU A 99 -0.22 -10.30 -12.38
CA LEU A 99 0.10 -8.91 -12.02
C LEU A 99 -1.04 -8.19 -11.29
N ASN A 100 -2.29 -8.46 -11.64
CA ASN A 100 -3.42 -7.87 -10.93
C ASN A 100 -3.55 -8.47 -9.53
N HIS A 101 -3.39 -9.79 -9.39
CA HIS A 101 -3.44 -10.46 -8.09
C HIS A 101 -2.33 -9.99 -7.15
N ILE A 102 -1.07 -9.95 -7.61
CA ILE A 102 0.03 -9.53 -6.72
C ILE A 102 -0.08 -8.06 -6.29
N ARG A 103 -0.64 -7.19 -7.14
CA ARG A 103 -0.93 -5.80 -6.77
C ARG A 103 -1.96 -5.73 -5.66
N GLU A 104 -3.02 -6.52 -5.78
CA GLU A 104 -4.06 -6.60 -4.76
C GLU A 104 -3.46 -7.10 -3.45
N GLU A 105 -2.73 -8.21 -3.47
CA GLU A 105 -2.05 -8.77 -2.30
C GLU A 105 -1.10 -7.76 -1.64
N ASN A 106 -0.25 -7.08 -2.43
CA ASN A 106 0.67 -6.05 -1.91
C ASN A 106 -0.09 -4.88 -1.29
N ASN A 107 -1.18 -4.45 -1.92
CA ASN A 107 -2.04 -3.41 -1.36
C ASN A 107 -2.56 -3.87 0.01
N GLN A 108 -3.11 -5.08 0.12
CA GLN A 108 -3.61 -5.59 1.41
C GLN A 108 -2.52 -5.65 2.49
N MET A 109 -1.30 -6.06 2.14
CA MET A 109 -0.19 -6.04 3.11
C MET A 109 0.17 -4.62 3.56
N LYS A 110 0.29 -3.67 2.63
CA LYS A 110 0.53 -2.25 2.93
C LYS A 110 -0.52 -1.68 3.85
N ILE A 111 -1.77 -2.08 3.65
CA ILE A 111 -2.91 -1.63 4.45
C ILE A 111 -2.76 -2.04 5.90
N ARG A 112 -2.45 -3.32 6.14
CA ARG A 112 -2.23 -3.85 7.48
C ARG A 112 -1.07 -3.17 8.17
N LEU A 113 0.04 -3.02 7.46
CA LEU A 113 1.22 -2.33 7.97
C LEU A 113 0.91 -0.87 8.33
N ASN A 114 0.22 -0.15 7.45
CA ASN A 114 -0.17 1.22 7.71
C ASN A 114 -1.14 1.32 8.89
N ARG A 115 -2.11 0.42 9.01
CA ARG A 115 -3.02 0.36 10.17
C ARG A 115 -2.24 0.18 11.47
N TYR A 116 -1.32 -0.78 11.50
CA TYR A 116 -0.47 -1.02 12.65
C TYR A 116 0.40 0.18 13.01
N ARG A 117 1.09 0.78 12.02
CA ARG A 117 1.92 1.98 12.21
C ARG A 117 1.10 3.16 12.73
N THR A 118 -0.11 3.37 12.21
CA THR A 118 -1.03 4.40 12.70
C THR A 118 -1.45 4.14 14.14
N GLN A 119 -1.76 2.89 14.53
CA GLN A 119 -2.06 2.54 15.92
C GLN A 119 -0.89 2.78 16.86
N VAL A 120 0.33 2.43 16.46
CA VAL A 120 1.56 2.75 17.22
C VAL A 120 1.68 4.26 17.38
N LYS A 121 1.50 5.01 16.29
CA LYS A 121 1.62 6.47 16.32
C LYS A 121 0.58 7.15 17.22
N ILE A 122 -0.65 6.63 17.25
CA ILE A 122 -1.70 7.11 18.15
C ILE A 122 -1.26 6.95 19.61
N ARG A 123 -0.69 5.81 19.99
CA ARG A 123 -0.17 5.59 21.35
C ARG A 123 0.91 6.61 21.72
N GLU A 124 1.89 6.82 20.84
CA GLU A 124 2.94 7.83 21.04
C GLU A 124 2.37 9.25 21.21
N LEU A 125 1.36 9.62 20.41
CA LEU A 125 0.73 10.94 20.48
C LEU A 125 -0.04 11.13 21.80
N VAL A 126 -0.75 10.09 22.26
CA VAL A 126 -1.46 10.11 23.55
C VAL A 126 -0.47 10.26 24.71
N GLU A 127 0.61 9.48 24.71
CA GLU A 127 1.68 9.59 25.72
C GLU A 127 2.34 10.97 25.72
N GLY A 128 2.48 11.59 24.55
CA GLY A 128 2.99 12.94 24.39
C GLY A 128 1.98 14.06 24.65
N GLY A 129 0.73 13.76 25.02
CA GLY A 129 -0.31 14.74 25.32
C GLY A 129 -1.00 15.39 24.09
N TRP A 130 -0.75 14.87 22.88
CA TRP A 130 -1.31 15.39 21.62
C TRP A 130 -2.66 14.75 21.28
N TYR A 131 -3.64 14.90 22.18
CA TYR A 131 -4.92 14.19 22.11
C TYR A 131 -5.74 14.48 20.86
N GLU A 132 -5.80 15.73 20.39
CA GLU A 132 -6.56 16.09 19.19
C GLU A 132 -6.00 15.41 17.92
N HIS A 133 -4.67 15.33 17.81
CA HIS A 133 -4.01 14.64 16.70
C HIS A 133 -4.18 13.13 16.77
N ALA A 134 -4.15 12.57 17.99
CA ALA A 134 -4.46 11.16 18.21
C ALA A 134 -5.90 10.82 17.83
N GLN A 135 -6.88 11.67 18.17
CA GLN A 135 -8.29 11.51 17.78
C GLN A 135 -8.48 11.58 16.27
N PHE A 136 -7.80 12.52 15.59
CA PHE A 136 -7.81 12.58 14.13
C PHE A 136 -7.28 11.28 13.51
N MET A 137 -6.12 10.80 13.95
CA MET A 137 -5.53 9.55 13.47
C MET A 137 -6.42 8.33 13.77
N GLN A 138 -7.11 8.33 14.90
CA GLN A 138 -8.09 7.29 15.23
C GLN A 138 -9.28 7.30 14.27
N SER A 139 -9.73 8.48 13.83
CA SER A 139 -10.80 8.60 12.82
C SER A 139 -10.39 7.99 11.48
N LEU A 140 -9.10 8.05 11.11
CA LEU A 140 -8.58 7.39 9.91
C LEU A 140 -8.74 5.87 9.99
N LEU A 141 -8.49 5.28 11.17
CA LEU A 141 -8.63 3.83 11.36
C LEU A 141 -10.07 3.33 11.21
N ALA A 142 -11.07 4.20 11.42
CA ALA A 142 -12.48 3.89 11.24
C ALA A 142 -12.95 4.00 9.78
N ASP A 143 -12.12 4.56 8.89
CA ASP A 143 -12.46 4.70 7.48
C ASP A 143 -12.57 3.31 6.81
N LEU A 144 -13.66 3.10 6.06
CA LEU A 144 -13.93 1.84 5.36
C LEU A 144 -12.82 1.48 4.38
N ILE A 145 -12.17 2.47 3.79
CA ILE A 145 -11.00 2.25 2.94
C ILE A 145 -9.96 1.52 3.78
N TYR A 146 -9.60 2.03 4.97
CA TYR A 146 -8.60 1.41 5.84
C TYR A 146 -8.94 0.02 6.32
N GLN A 147 -10.22 -0.39 6.26
CA GLN A 147 -10.73 -1.71 6.63
C GLN A 147 -10.93 -2.66 5.43
N SER A 148 -10.59 -2.23 4.21
CA SER A 148 -10.87 -2.99 2.98
C SER A 148 -10.17 -4.36 2.88
N ASP A 149 -9.13 -4.61 3.67
CA ASP A 149 -8.41 -5.89 3.71
C ASP A 149 -9.02 -6.90 4.69
N VAL A 150 -9.98 -6.49 5.54
CA VAL A 150 -10.52 -7.32 6.63
C VAL A 150 -11.32 -8.51 6.12
N GLU A 151 -11.90 -8.41 4.92
CA GLU A 151 -12.64 -9.50 4.29
C GLU A 151 -11.74 -10.58 3.66
N MET A 152 -10.43 -10.35 3.61
CA MET A 152 -9.47 -11.27 2.98
C MET A 152 -8.98 -12.33 3.96
N SER A 153 -8.89 -13.58 3.48
CA SER A 153 -8.35 -14.69 4.26
C SER A 153 -6.85 -14.56 4.47
N ASP A 154 -6.41 -14.95 5.66
CA ASP A 154 -5.00 -15.02 6.04
C ASP A 154 -4.35 -16.33 5.57
N GLU A 155 -3.01 -16.31 5.48
CA GLU A 155 -2.21 -17.54 5.49
C GLU A 155 -2.46 -18.29 6.81
N GLU A 156 -2.52 -19.62 6.74
CA GLU A 156 -2.74 -20.51 7.91
C GLU A 156 -1.53 -20.54 8.85
#